data_AF-A0A7J7FUC9-F1
#
_entry.id   AF-A0A7J7FUC9-F1
#
_cell.length_a   1.000
_cell.length_b   1.000
_cell.length_c   1.000
_cell.angle_alpha   90.00
_cell.angle_beta   90.00
_cell.angle_gamma   90.00
#
_symmetry.space_group_name_H-M   'P 1'
#
loop_
_entity.id
_entity.type
_entity.pdbx_description
1 polymer ?
#
loop_
_entity_poly.entity_id
_entity_poly.type
_entity_poly.pdbx_seq_one_letter_code
_entity_poly.pdbx_strand_id
1 'polypeptide(L)' 'MNEIMFVNMSIEKDLGFIQIGSTLSLEEPEQLVALLKNFKKCFAWFCENMNGIDLEIMQHRITLGLET' A
#
# COMPACT_ATOMS: atom_id res chain seq x y z
N MET A 1 -5.90 7.15 -18.33
CA MET A 1 -5.89 5.92 -17.53
C MET A 1 -4.47 5.76 -17.04
N ASN A 2 -4.23 5.80 -15.73
CA ASN A 2 -2.93 5.46 -15.18
C ASN A 2 -2.84 3.94 -15.22
N GLU A 3 -1.85 3.40 -15.94
CA GLU A 3 -1.64 1.95 -15.93
C GLU A 3 -1.09 1.56 -14.55
N ILE A 4 -1.44 0.38 -14.09
CA ILE A 4 -1.01 -0.12 -12.77
C ILE A 4 -0.24 -1.41 -13.01
N MET A 5 0.97 -1.48 -12.45
CA MET A 5 1.76 -2.70 -12.42
C MET A 5 1.55 -3.44 -11.11
N PHE A 6 1.38 -4.76 -11.19
CA PHE A 6 1.27 -5.63 -10.02
C PHE A 6 2.63 -6.26 -9.74
N VAL A 7 3.16 -6.02 -8.54
CA VAL A 7 4.43 -6.60 -8.10
C VAL A 7 4.16 -7.59 -6.99
N ASN A 8 4.66 -8.81 -7.17
CA ASN A 8 4.61 -9.84 -6.15
C ASN A 8 5.67 -9.57 -5.05
N MET A 9 5.20 -9.39 -3.81
CA MET A 9 6.02 -9.18 -2.61
C MET A 9 6.09 -10.42 -1.72
N SER A 10 5.58 -11.55 -2.19
CA SER A 10 5.46 -12.83 -1.49
C SER A 10 6.81 -13.52 -1.31
N ILE A 11 7.60 -12.99 -0.40
CA ILE A 11 8.72 -13.69 0.25
C ILE A 11 8.24 -14.26 1.61
N GLU A 12 7.12 -13.76 2.16
CA GLU A 12 6.35 -14.35 3.28
C GLU A 12 4.84 -14.22 3.02
N LYS A 13 4.05 -15.06 3.70
CA LYS A 13 2.62 -15.32 3.45
C LYS A 13 1.67 -14.10 3.44
N ASP A 14 2.04 -12.96 4.02
CA ASP A 14 1.08 -11.89 4.34
C ASP A 14 1.06 -10.67 3.39
N LEU A 15 2.06 -10.50 2.51
CA LEU A 15 2.20 -9.26 1.73
C LEU A 15 1.69 -9.33 0.29
N GLY A 16 1.36 -10.52 -0.21
CA GLY A 16 0.71 -10.73 -1.50
C GLY A 16 1.29 -9.91 -2.65
N PHE A 17 0.47 -8.99 -3.20
CA PHE A 17 0.79 -8.13 -4.33
C PHE A 17 0.63 -6.65 -3.96
N ILE A 18 1.56 -5.82 -4.43
CA ILE A 18 1.47 -4.37 -4.35
C ILE A 18 1.22 -3.79 -5.74
N GLN A 19 0.52 -2.66 -5.77
CA GLN A 19 0.24 -1.91 -6.99
C GLN A 19 1.19 -0.71 -7.08
N ILE A 20 1.87 -0.58 -8.22
CA ILE A 20 2.76 0.53 -8.51
C ILE A 20 2.20 1.28 -9.72
N GLY A 21 2.11 2.60 -9.63
CA GLY A 21 1.65 3.43 -10.73
C GLY A 21 2.65 3.41 -11.90
N SER A 22 2.13 3.33 -13.13
CA SER A 22 2.93 3.32 -14.36
C SER A 22 3.54 4.67 -14.74
N THR A 23 3.40 5.69 -13.89
CA THR A 23 4.00 7.01 -14.13
C THR A 23 5.51 6.99 -13.89
N LEU A 24 6.04 5.92 -13.30
CA LEU A 24 7.46 5.70 -13.13
C LEU A 24 8.11 5.37 -14.48
N SER A 25 9.30 5.93 -14.72
CA SER A 25 10.16 5.62 -15.87
C SER A 25 10.63 4.16 -15.86
N LEU A 26 11.19 3.65 -16.96
CA LEU A 26 11.46 2.21 -17.14
C LEU A 26 12.28 1.54 -16.01
N GLU A 27 13.21 2.26 -15.37
CA GLU A 27 14.10 1.71 -14.33
C GLU A 27 13.58 1.94 -12.89
N GLU A 28 12.73 2.94 -12.69
CA GLU A 28 12.23 3.32 -11.37
C GLU A 28 11.38 2.23 -10.69
N PRO A 29 10.52 1.46 -11.39
CA PRO A 29 9.79 0.34 -10.81
C PRO A 29 10.73 -0.70 -10.21
N GLU A 30 11.80 -1.07 -10.91
CA GLU A 30 12.73 -2.10 -10.42
C GLU A 30 13.46 -1.64 -9.17
N GLN A 31 13.92 -0.38 -9.16
CA GLN A 31 14.57 0.22 -8.00
C GLN A 31 13.62 0.34 -6.81
N LEU A 32 12.38 0.76 -7.04
CA LEU A 32 11.35 0.84 -6.01
C LEU A 32 11.05 -0.54 -5.43
N VAL A 33 10.88 -1.56 -6.27
CA VAL A 33 10.66 -2.94 -5.81
C VAL A 33 11.83 -3.45 -4.99
N ALA A 34 13.08 -3.18 -5.41
CA ALA A 34 14.26 -3.55 -4.65
C ALA A 34 14.29 -2.87 -3.27
N LEU A 35 13.97 -1.58 -3.21
CA LEU A 35 13.89 -0.82 -1.96
C LEU A 35 12.80 -1.38 -1.03
N LEU A 36 11.60 -1.62 -1.56
CA LEU A 36 10.47 -2.16 -0.79
C LEU A 36 10.77 -3.56 -0.24
N LYS A 37 11.50 -4.40 -0.98
CA LYS A 37 11.97 -5.71 -0.51
C LYS A 37 13.02 -5.58 0.59
N ASN A 38 14.01 -4.69 0.42
CA ASN A 38 15.10 -4.49 1.37
C ASN A 38 14.62 -3.89 2.71
N PHE A 39 13.64 -2.99 2.66
CA PHE A 39 13.13 -2.26 3.82
C PHE A 39 11.73 -2.74 4.25
N LYS A 40 11.39 -4.00 3.96
CA LYS A 40 10.04 -4.53 4.22
C LYS A 40 9.56 -4.35 5.66
N LYS A 41 10.44 -4.43 6.66
CA LYS A 41 10.07 -4.24 8.08
C LYS A 41 9.93 -2.78 8.51
N CYS A 42 10.33 -1.84 7.67
CA CYS A 42 10.27 -0.40 7.96
C CYS A 42 8.93 0.20 7.56
N PHE A 43 8.21 -0.43 6.63
CA PHE A 43 6.91 0.03 6.16
C PHE A 43 5.78 -0.63 6.95
N ALA A 44 4.81 0.19 7.34
CA ALA A 44 3.52 -0.28 7.84
C ALA A 44 2.61 -0.55 6.64
N TRP A 45 2.61 -1.81 6.19
CA TRP A 45 1.87 -2.25 5.00
C TRP A 45 0.36 -2.20 5.16
N PHE A 46 -0.10 -2.40 6.40
CA PHE A 46 -1.48 -2.23 6.80
C PHE A 46 -1.57 -1.10 7.81
N CYS A 47 -2.71 -0.41 7.85
CA CYS A 47 -2.97 0.62 8.87
C CYS A 47 -2.81 0.07 10.29
N GLU A 48 -3.16 -1.20 10.48
CA GLU A 48 -2.99 -1.95 11.74
C GLU A 48 -1.52 -2.07 12.18
N ASN A 49 -0.56 -1.93 11.27
CA ASN A 49 0.86 -1.95 11.59
C ASN A 49 1.41 -0.58 12.00
N MET A 50 0.61 0.50 11.91
CA MET A 50 1.01 1.84 12.32
C MET A 50 0.72 2.04 13.81
N ASN A 51 1.72 1.79 14.65
CA ASN A 51 1.59 2.01 16.09
C ASN A 51 1.38 3.51 16.41
N GLY A 52 0.37 3.82 17.22
CA GLY A 52 0.05 5.20 17.63
C GLY A 52 -0.89 5.96 16.70
N ILE A 53 -1.36 5.33 15.61
CA ILE A 53 -2.44 5.88 14.78
C ILE A 53 -3.79 5.33 15.27
N ASP A 54 -4.72 6.25 15.53
CA ASP A 54 -6.11 5.89 15.79
C ASP A 54 -6.79 5.44 14.48
N LEU A 55 -7.19 4.17 14.42
CA LEU A 55 -7.85 3.58 13.27
C LEU A 55 -9.24 4.19 13.02
N GLU A 56 -9.87 4.83 14.00
CA GLU A 56 -11.13 5.57 13.79
C GLU A 56 -10.92 6.83 12.94
N ILE A 57 -9.73 7.45 12.99
CA ILE A 57 -9.37 8.62 12.17
C ILE A 57 -9.08 8.20 10.72
N MET A 58 -8.53 7.00 10.51
CA MET A 58 -8.21 6.45 9.19
C MET A 58 -9.47 6.07 8.38
N GLN A 59 -10.59 5.80 9.07
CA GLN A 59 -11.84 5.50 8.40
C GLN A 59 -12.50 6.80 7.95
N HIS A 60 -12.47 7.06 6.64
CA HIS A 60 -13.44 7.98 6.04
C HIS A 60 -14.84 7.35 6.14
N ARG A 61 -15.54 7.63 7.25
CA ARG A 61 -16.93 7.27 7.41
C ARG A 61 -17.74 8.14 6.45
N ILE A 62 -18.15 7.56 5.33
CA ILE A 62 -19.21 8.15 4.52
C ILE A 62 -20.47 8.05 5.37
N THR A 63 -20.87 9.15 5.99
CA THR A 63 -22.16 9.25 6.63
C THR A 63 -23.20 9.22 5.52
N LEU A 64 -23.72 8.02 5.23
CA LEU A 64 -24.92 7.88 4.44
C LEU A 64 -26.03 8.49 5.30
N GLY A 65 -26.40 9.73 4.99
CA GLY A 65 -27.49 10.44 5.66
C GLY A 65 -28.79 9.67 5.44
N LEU A 66 -29.06 8.71 6.34
CA LEU A 66 -30.41 8.22 6.54
C LEU A 66 -31.09 9.26 7.42
N GLU A 67 -31.68 10.26 6.78
CA GLU A 67 -32.68 11.11 7.40
C GLU A 67 -33.95 10.26 7.59
N THR A 68 -34.16 9.75 8.81
CA THR A 68 -35.47 9.32 9.33
C THR A 68 -35.56 9.56 10.81
#